data_AF-A0A954WVM6-F1
#
_entry.id   AF-A0A954WVM6-F1
#
_cell.length_a   1.000
_cell.length_b   1.000
_cell.length_c   1.000
_cell.angle_alpha   90.00
_cell.angle_beta   90.00
_cell.angle_gamma   90.00
#
_symmetry.space_group_name_H-M   'P 1'
#
loop_
_entity.id
_entity.type
_entity.pdbx_description
1 polymer ?
#
loop_
_entity_poly.entity_id
_entity_poly.type
_entity_poly.pdbx_seq_one_letter_code
_entity_poly.pdbx_strand_id
1 'polypeptide(L)'
;TRRLGASLDVLRDLADRMKSCRCGVVFFGLGLSRTGAAHRNVEALLRLVRDLNAHTRFHARRMRMHGDVTGADSVLCWQTGFPFSVSLSRGYPRYNPGEYSANEVLERDEIDAALFVGSEGIHKFSPAAVAHLRKIPTVMLDHPTVDSALPPTVRFTTAVYGIHLPGTAYRMDEVPIPLRAFLPQQHPSDQEVLDGISKRIG
;
A
#
# COMPACT_ATOMS: atom_id res chain seq x y z
N THR A 1 -13.84 32.86 -7.74
CA THR A 1 -13.89 31.87 -8.84
C THR A 1 -12.53 31.54 -9.47
N ARG A 2 -11.48 32.37 -9.34
CA ARG A 2 -10.15 32.16 -9.98
C ARG A 2 -9.26 31.02 -9.41
N ARG A 3 -9.71 30.23 -8.42
CA ARG A 3 -8.87 29.25 -7.69
C ARG A 3 -8.96 27.79 -8.15
N LEU A 4 -9.91 27.43 -9.01
CA LEU A 4 -10.19 26.01 -9.34
C LEU A 4 -9.71 25.57 -10.74
N GLY A 5 -9.16 26.47 -11.55
CA GLY A 5 -8.73 26.17 -12.92
C GLY A 5 -9.86 25.91 -13.94
N ALA A 6 -11.14 25.89 -13.51
CA ALA A 6 -12.31 25.71 -14.36
C ALA A 6 -13.38 26.80 -14.08
N SER A 7 -14.17 27.15 -15.10
CA SER A 7 -15.30 28.09 -14.96
C SER A 7 -16.48 27.44 -14.25
N LEU A 8 -17.39 28.25 -13.70
CA LEU A 8 -18.59 27.74 -13.03
C LEU A 8 -19.50 26.96 -13.99
N ASP A 9 -19.57 27.38 -15.25
CA ASP A 9 -20.40 26.71 -16.26
C ASP A 9 -19.86 25.33 -16.61
N VAL A 10 -18.53 25.17 -16.68
CA VAL A 10 -17.89 23.85 -16.87
C VAL A 10 -18.19 22.93 -15.68
N LEU A 11 -18.15 23.46 -14.45
CA LEU A 11 -18.45 22.66 -13.26
C LEU A 11 -19.93 22.26 -13.19
N ARG A 12 -20.84 23.13 -13.63
CA ARG A 12 -22.27 22.84 -13.72
C ARG A 12 -22.57 21.77 -14.77
N ASP A 13 -22.01 21.91 -15.97
CA ASP A 13 -22.13 20.89 -17.04
C ASP A 13 -21.65 19.52 -16.56
N LEU A 14 -20.47 19.46 -15.92
CA LEU A 14 -19.96 18.21 -15.37
C LEU A 14 -20.91 17.62 -14.33
N ALA A 15 -21.42 18.42 -13.40
CA ALA A 15 -22.36 17.95 -12.39
C ALA A 15 -23.67 17.43 -13.00
N ASP A 16 -24.20 18.09 -14.03
CA ASP A 16 -25.43 17.66 -14.72
C ASP A 16 -25.22 16.35 -15.48
N ARG A 17 -24.05 16.17 -16.12
CA ARG A 17 -23.67 14.90 -16.74
C ARG A 17 -23.49 13.77 -15.73
N MET A 18 -22.92 14.06 -14.57
CA MET A 18 -22.76 13.08 -13.49
C MET A 18 -24.11 12.67 -12.88
N LYS A 19 -25.06 13.60 -12.73
CA LYS A 19 -26.41 13.31 -12.21
C LYS A 19 -27.30 12.57 -13.20
N SER A 20 -27.13 12.80 -14.51
CA SER A 20 -27.99 12.22 -15.56
C SER A 20 -27.54 10.85 -16.07
N CYS A 21 -26.37 10.35 -15.68
CA CYS A 21 -25.91 9.03 -16.09
C CYS A 21 -26.74 7.91 -15.42
N ARG A 22 -26.72 6.68 -15.98
CA ARG A 22 -27.40 5.52 -15.38
C ARG A 22 -26.59 4.87 -14.25
N CYS A 23 -25.27 4.87 -14.41
CA CYS A 23 -24.30 4.36 -13.43
C CYS A 23 -22.96 5.05 -13.70
N GLY A 24 -22.39 5.71 -12.69
CA GLY A 24 -21.10 6.38 -12.80
C GLY A 24 -20.04 5.76 -11.90
N VAL A 25 -18.79 5.79 -12.35
CA VAL A 25 -17.64 5.35 -11.56
C VAL A 25 -16.51 6.37 -11.69
N VAL A 26 -15.97 6.83 -10.56
CA VAL A 26 -14.75 7.63 -10.53
C VAL A 26 -13.59 6.76 -10.09
N PHE A 27 -12.63 6.57 -11.01
CA PHE A 27 -11.33 5.99 -10.69
C PHE A 27 -10.39 7.10 -10.22
N PHE A 28 -9.76 6.91 -9.05
CA PHE A 28 -8.80 7.88 -8.52
C PHE A 28 -7.51 7.21 -8.08
N GLY A 29 -6.38 7.88 -8.31
CA GLY A 29 -5.04 7.36 -8.00
C GLY A 29 -4.27 8.24 -7.02
N LEU A 30 -2.94 8.03 -6.99
CA LEU A 30 -2.03 8.75 -6.09
C LEU A 30 -2.06 10.27 -6.28
N GLY A 31 -2.35 10.75 -7.49
CA GLY A 31 -2.49 12.18 -7.79
C GLY A 31 -3.59 12.87 -6.98
N LEU A 32 -4.64 12.15 -6.56
CA LEU A 32 -5.65 12.69 -5.66
C LEU A 32 -5.27 12.49 -4.19
N SER A 33 -4.77 11.30 -3.84
CA SER A 33 -4.54 10.92 -2.44
C SER A 33 -3.27 11.51 -1.81
N ARG A 34 -2.31 12.00 -2.61
CA ARG A 34 -0.99 12.48 -2.14
C ARG A 34 -0.71 13.96 -2.44
N THR A 35 -1.61 14.68 -3.08
CA THR A 35 -1.40 16.10 -3.42
C THR A 35 -2.23 17.00 -2.51
N GLY A 36 -1.78 18.24 -2.30
CA GLY A 36 -2.54 19.25 -1.56
C GLY A 36 -3.00 18.77 -0.18
N ALA A 37 -4.32 18.68 0.02
CA ALA A 37 -4.92 18.27 1.29
C ALA A 37 -4.95 16.74 1.54
N ALA A 38 -4.23 15.95 0.74
CA ALA A 38 -4.00 14.51 0.91
C ALA A 38 -5.31 13.70 1.13
N HIS A 39 -5.49 13.10 2.31
CA HIS A 39 -6.67 12.28 2.62
C HIS A 39 -7.99 13.06 2.54
N ARG A 40 -7.98 14.38 2.76
CA ARG A 40 -9.17 15.23 2.65
C ARG A 40 -9.69 15.34 1.21
N ASN A 41 -8.81 15.21 0.22
CA ASN A 41 -9.24 15.17 -1.18
C ASN A 41 -10.06 13.90 -1.46
N VAL A 42 -9.62 12.78 -0.91
CA VAL A 42 -10.33 11.50 -1.01
C VAL A 42 -11.65 11.58 -0.28
N GLU A 43 -11.67 12.16 0.93
CA GLU A 43 -12.90 12.41 1.68
C GLU A 43 -13.89 13.27 0.87
N ALA A 44 -13.45 14.37 0.27
CA ALA A 44 -14.29 15.23 -0.55
C ALA A 44 -14.87 14.48 -1.77
N LEU A 45 -14.08 13.64 -2.43
CA LEU A 45 -14.57 12.77 -3.51
C LEU A 45 -15.62 11.78 -3.01
N LEU A 46 -15.39 11.12 -1.88
CA LEU A 46 -16.34 10.16 -1.32
C LEU A 46 -17.66 10.83 -0.90
N ARG A 47 -17.60 12.07 -0.37
CA ARG A 47 -18.77 12.90 -0.09
C ARG A 47 -19.52 13.26 -1.38
N LEU A 48 -18.80 13.68 -2.43
CA LEU A 48 -19.42 13.93 -3.74
C LEU A 48 -20.13 12.68 -4.30
N VAL A 49 -19.47 11.51 -4.22
CA VAL A 49 -20.10 10.24 -4.65
C VAL A 49 -21.33 9.92 -3.81
N ARG A 50 -21.29 10.16 -2.49
CA ARG A 50 -22.47 10.02 -1.62
C ARG A 50 -23.62 10.93 -2.09
N ASP A 51 -23.34 12.19 -2.39
CA ASP A 51 -24.35 13.15 -2.83
C ASP A 51 -24.93 12.79 -4.21
N LEU A 52 -24.09 12.29 -5.13
CA LEU A 52 -24.54 11.80 -6.44
C LEU A 52 -25.46 10.58 -6.33
N ASN A 53 -25.30 9.75 -5.29
CA ASN A 53 -26.20 8.61 -5.03
C ASN A 53 -27.63 9.01 -4.67
N ALA A 54 -27.90 10.30 -4.38
CA ALA A 54 -29.27 10.82 -4.28
C ALA A 54 -29.96 10.99 -5.65
N HIS A 55 -29.19 10.97 -6.75
CA HIS A 55 -29.69 11.19 -8.12
C HIS A 55 -29.53 9.94 -9.01
N THR A 56 -28.40 9.24 -8.92
CA THR A 56 -28.10 8.05 -9.74
C THR A 56 -27.09 7.14 -9.05
N ARG A 57 -26.91 5.90 -9.52
CA ARG A 57 -25.91 4.99 -8.94
C ARG A 57 -24.52 5.50 -9.25
N PHE A 58 -23.72 5.73 -8.22
CA PHE A 58 -22.37 6.27 -8.38
C PHE A 58 -21.37 5.59 -7.45
N HIS A 59 -20.18 5.30 -7.97
CA HIS A 59 -19.13 4.59 -7.23
C HIS A 59 -17.79 5.33 -7.31
N ALA A 60 -16.97 5.19 -6.28
CA ALA A 60 -15.56 5.59 -6.31
C ALA A 60 -14.69 4.34 -6.18
N ARG A 61 -13.67 4.21 -7.04
CA ARG A 61 -12.69 3.13 -6.93
C ARG A 61 -11.28 3.68 -6.89
N ARG A 62 -10.55 3.35 -5.83
CA ARG A 62 -9.13 3.65 -5.72
C ARG A 62 -8.34 2.74 -6.65
N MET A 63 -7.53 3.32 -7.51
CA MET A 63 -6.51 2.60 -8.29
C MET A 63 -5.31 2.33 -7.36
N ARG A 64 -5.09 1.05 -7.07
CA ARG A 64 -3.98 0.58 -6.22
C ARG A 64 -2.69 0.50 -7.04
N MET A 65 -1.55 0.49 -6.35
CA MET A 65 -0.25 0.27 -6.98
C MET A 65 -0.09 -1.21 -7.38
N HIS A 66 0.90 -1.49 -8.22
CA HIS A 66 1.32 -2.85 -8.55
C HIS A 66 1.74 -3.65 -7.29
N GLY A 67 1.76 -4.97 -7.43
CA GLY A 67 1.95 -5.91 -6.32
C GLY A 67 0.65 -6.14 -5.54
N ASP A 68 0.71 -6.99 -4.52
CA ASP A 68 -0.45 -7.35 -3.71
C ASP A 68 -0.66 -6.41 -2.50
N VAL A 69 -0.72 -5.09 -2.77
CA VAL A 69 -0.96 -4.08 -1.72
C VAL A 69 -2.34 -4.28 -1.08
N THR A 70 -3.33 -4.67 -1.88
CA THR A 70 -4.68 -4.95 -1.35
C THR A 70 -4.66 -6.18 -0.44
N GLY A 71 -3.94 -7.24 -0.79
CA GLY A 71 -3.87 -8.44 0.02
C GLY A 71 -3.15 -8.19 1.34
N ALA A 72 -2.03 -7.47 1.32
CA ALA A 72 -1.32 -7.08 2.54
C ALA A 72 -2.22 -6.27 3.50
N ASP A 73 -2.92 -5.25 2.97
CA ASP A 73 -3.86 -4.44 3.76
C ASP A 73 -5.01 -5.30 4.32
N SER A 74 -5.58 -6.18 3.51
CA SER A 74 -6.69 -7.06 3.91
C SER A 74 -6.25 -8.05 5.00
N VAL A 75 -5.11 -8.73 4.80
CA VAL A 75 -4.55 -9.70 5.74
C VAL A 75 -4.31 -9.04 7.09
N LEU A 76 -3.61 -7.91 7.08
CA LEU A 76 -3.30 -7.20 8.32
C LEU A 76 -4.59 -6.72 9.01
N CYS A 77 -5.58 -6.26 8.24
CA CYS A 77 -6.85 -5.81 8.77
C CYS A 77 -7.63 -6.93 9.47
N TRP A 78 -7.77 -8.12 8.86
CA TRP A 78 -8.49 -9.20 9.54
C TRP A 78 -7.71 -9.82 10.71
N GLN A 79 -6.38 -9.71 10.72
CA GLN A 79 -5.54 -10.19 11.83
C GLN A 79 -5.51 -9.22 13.01
N THR A 80 -5.50 -7.91 12.74
CA THR A 80 -5.20 -6.88 13.75
C THR A 80 -6.32 -5.86 13.97
N GLY A 81 -7.33 -5.84 13.10
CA GLY A 81 -8.36 -4.80 13.02
C GLY A 81 -7.96 -3.58 12.18
N PHE A 82 -6.74 -3.50 11.67
CA PHE A 82 -6.20 -2.30 11.01
C PHE A 82 -5.38 -2.61 9.74
N PRO A 83 -5.44 -1.76 8.69
CA PRO A 83 -4.90 -2.11 7.38
C PRO A 83 -3.40 -1.82 7.16
N PHE A 84 -2.77 -0.94 7.94
CA PHE A 84 -1.33 -0.59 7.84
C PHE A 84 -0.91 0.20 9.08
N SER A 85 0.36 0.61 9.23
CA SER A 85 0.85 1.42 10.37
C SER A 85 0.36 0.89 11.73
N VAL A 86 0.57 -0.41 11.96
CA VAL A 86 0.17 -1.12 13.17
C VAL A 86 1.41 -1.39 14.01
N SER A 87 1.37 -0.98 15.27
CA SER A 87 2.38 -1.33 16.27
C SER A 87 1.86 -2.44 17.17
N LEU A 88 2.71 -3.45 17.42
CA LEU A 88 2.46 -4.56 18.34
C LEU A 88 3.31 -4.47 19.63
N SER A 89 4.03 -3.36 19.84
CA SER A 89 5.03 -3.24 20.91
C SER A 89 4.46 -3.36 22.33
N ARG A 90 3.16 -3.14 22.52
CA ARG A 90 2.47 -3.30 23.83
C ARG A 90 1.86 -4.70 24.02
N GLY A 91 2.10 -5.64 23.12
CA GLY A 91 1.47 -6.97 23.13
C GLY A 91 0.05 -6.99 22.56
N TYR A 92 -0.43 -5.87 22.01
CA TYR A 92 -1.73 -5.78 21.32
C TYR A 92 -1.66 -4.73 20.20
N PRO A 93 -2.52 -4.80 19.16
CA PRO A 93 -2.50 -3.87 18.03
C PRO A 93 -2.83 -2.43 18.42
N ARG A 94 -1.97 -1.49 18.01
CA ARG A 94 -2.23 -0.04 18.03
C ARG A 94 -2.07 0.52 16.63
N TYR A 95 -3.05 1.30 16.18
CA TYR A 95 -3.07 1.89 14.84
C TYR A 95 -3.06 3.39 14.91
N ASN A 96 -2.05 4.00 14.29
CA ASN A 96 -1.98 5.45 14.15
C ASN A 96 -1.05 5.83 12.98
N PRO A 97 -1.60 6.05 11.76
CA PRO A 97 -0.82 6.55 10.63
C PRO A 97 -0.12 7.87 10.96
N GLY A 98 1.19 7.94 10.67
CA GLY A 98 2.06 9.06 11.04
C GLY A 98 2.84 8.80 12.34
N GLU A 99 2.23 8.14 13.32
CA GLU A 99 2.97 7.64 14.49
C GLU A 99 3.67 6.32 14.14
N TYR A 100 2.96 5.31 13.61
CA TYR A 100 3.54 3.99 13.31
C TYR A 100 3.81 3.74 11.82
N SER A 101 3.81 4.80 11.02
CA SER A 101 4.15 4.71 9.61
C SER A 101 5.67 4.55 9.42
N ALA A 102 6.08 3.66 8.51
CA ALA A 102 7.48 3.28 8.32
C ALA A 102 8.41 4.48 8.07
N ASN A 103 7.98 5.46 7.25
CA ASN A 103 8.79 6.65 6.99
C ASN A 103 9.00 7.47 8.28
N GLU A 104 7.93 7.74 9.00
CA GLU A 104 7.95 8.60 10.17
C GLU A 104 8.68 7.98 11.38
N VAL A 105 8.56 6.66 11.62
CA VAL A 105 9.35 5.99 12.68
C VAL A 105 10.84 5.97 12.35
N LEU A 106 11.20 5.92 11.07
CA LEU A 106 12.58 6.01 10.59
C LEU A 106 13.14 7.43 10.71
N GLU A 107 12.35 8.46 10.39
CA GLU A 107 12.77 9.87 10.53
C GLU A 107 13.03 10.28 11.99
N ARG A 108 12.36 9.62 12.94
CA ARG A 108 12.49 9.89 14.37
C ARG A 108 13.52 9.00 15.07
N ASP A 109 14.27 8.19 14.31
CA ASP A 109 15.27 7.25 14.82
C ASP A 109 14.71 6.29 15.91
N GLU A 110 13.43 5.93 15.84
CA GLU A 110 12.73 5.13 16.88
C GLU A 110 12.98 3.63 16.78
N ILE A 111 13.38 3.14 15.61
CA ILE A 111 13.64 1.72 15.35
C ILE A 111 15.14 1.43 15.29
N ASP A 112 15.52 0.25 15.77
CA ASP A 112 16.90 -0.23 15.84
C ASP A 112 17.21 -1.34 14.82
N ALA A 113 16.21 -1.85 14.10
CA ALA A 113 16.35 -2.78 12.99
C ALA A 113 15.15 -2.65 12.01
N ALA A 114 15.34 -3.06 10.76
CA ALA A 114 14.27 -3.08 9.76
C ALA A 114 14.26 -4.36 8.92
N LEU A 115 13.08 -4.95 8.74
CA LEU A 115 12.81 -6.09 7.85
C LEU A 115 11.95 -5.62 6.68
N PHE A 116 12.44 -5.81 5.45
CA PHE A 116 11.71 -5.52 4.22
C PHE A 116 11.31 -6.81 3.52
N VAL A 117 10.02 -6.96 3.23
CA VAL A 117 9.48 -7.94 2.29
C VAL A 117 9.20 -7.21 0.99
N GLY A 118 10.15 -7.28 0.06
CA GLY A 118 10.25 -6.39 -1.11
C GLY A 118 10.82 -5.02 -0.74
N SER A 119 12.07 -4.75 -1.15
CA SER A 119 12.79 -3.50 -0.88
C SER A 119 12.52 -2.38 -1.89
N GLU A 120 11.79 -2.66 -2.97
CA GLU A 120 11.50 -1.70 -4.05
C GLU A 120 10.84 -0.41 -3.54
N GLY A 121 10.14 -0.44 -2.41
CA GLY A 121 9.47 0.73 -1.84
C GLY A 121 10.39 1.80 -1.25
N ILE A 122 11.67 1.50 -1.01
CA ILE A 122 12.57 2.36 -0.24
C ILE A 122 12.81 3.72 -0.90
N HIS A 123 12.80 3.80 -2.24
CA HIS A 123 12.95 5.08 -2.96
C HIS A 123 11.84 6.11 -2.64
N LYS A 124 10.75 5.69 -1.98
CA LYS A 124 9.64 6.55 -1.57
C LYS A 124 9.86 7.19 -0.21
N PHE A 125 10.86 6.75 0.56
CA PHE A 125 11.20 7.31 1.85
C PHE A 125 11.91 8.64 1.71
N SER A 126 11.79 9.48 2.74
CA SER A 126 12.49 10.75 2.81
C SER A 126 14.01 10.54 2.94
N PRO A 127 14.82 11.56 2.60
CA PRO A 127 16.27 11.49 2.82
C PRO A 127 16.66 11.20 4.27
N ALA A 128 15.89 11.70 5.25
CA ALA A 128 16.12 11.46 6.67
C ALA A 128 15.86 10.00 7.04
N ALA A 129 14.73 9.43 6.61
CA ALA A 129 14.44 8.01 6.82
C ALA A 129 15.50 7.09 6.19
N VAL A 130 15.95 7.39 4.97
CA VAL A 130 17.03 6.65 4.30
C VAL A 130 18.37 6.79 5.04
N ALA A 131 18.66 7.97 5.61
CA ALA A 131 19.86 8.19 6.40
C ALA A 131 19.88 7.34 7.68
N HIS A 132 18.73 7.16 8.35
CA HIS A 132 18.63 6.27 9.51
C HIS A 132 18.75 4.79 9.12
N LEU A 133 18.11 4.36 8.01
CA LEU A 133 18.24 3.00 7.49
C LEU A 133 19.68 2.55 7.26
N ARG A 134 20.59 3.47 6.90
CA ARG A 134 22.02 3.18 6.72
C ARG A 134 22.77 2.92 8.03
N LYS A 135 22.21 3.28 9.18
CA LYS A 135 22.84 3.17 10.49
C LYS A 135 22.40 1.92 11.26
N ILE A 136 21.28 1.32 10.90
CA ILE A 136 20.68 0.17 11.58
C ILE A 136 20.82 -1.12 10.77
N PRO A 137 20.81 -2.31 11.41
CA PRO A 137 20.70 -3.57 10.72
C PRO A 137 19.43 -3.65 9.85
N THR A 138 19.62 -4.07 8.60
CA THR A 138 18.53 -4.25 7.64
C THR A 138 18.52 -5.66 7.08
N VAL A 139 17.34 -6.29 7.08
CA VAL A 139 17.09 -7.60 6.48
C VAL A 139 16.16 -7.41 5.30
N MET A 140 16.52 -7.94 4.13
CA MET A 140 15.71 -7.82 2.91
C MET A 140 15.37 -9.20 2.34
N LEU A 141 14.08 -9.41 2.07
CA LEU A 141 13.55 -10.53 1.29
C LEU A 141 13.18 -9.95 -0.07
N ASP A 142 14.04 -10.15 -1.06
CA ASP A 142 13.89 -9.61 -2.42
C ASP A 142 13.80 -10.75 -3.44
N HIS A 143 13.04 -10.54 -4.50
CA HIS A 143 13.01 -11.48 -5.60
C HIS A 143 14.26 -11.35 -6.51
N PRO A 144 14.56 -12.36 -7.36
CA PRO A 144 15.85 -12.44 -8.06
C PRO A 144 16.16 -11.29 -9.01
N THR A 145 15.13 -10.55 -9.46
CA THR A 145 15.26 -9.45 -10.42
C THR A 145 15.29 -8.07 -9.78
N VAL A 146 15.26 -7.98 -8.45
CA VAL A 146 15.37 -6.71 -7.71
C VAL A 146 16.76 -6.55 -7.12
N ASP A 147 17.39 -5.44 -7.48
CA ASP A 147 18.56 -4.92 -6.79
C ASP A 147 18.12 -4.08 -5.60
N SER A 148 18.63 -4.41 -4.42
CA SER A 148 18.30 -3.72 -3.19
C SER A 148 18.73 -2.24 -3.26
N ALA A 149 17.82 -1.33 -2.90
CA ALA A 149 18.06 0.12 -2.99
C ALA A 149 19.18 0.64 -2.08
N LEU A 150 19.53 -0.11 -1.05
CA LEU A 150 20.73 0.06 -0.22
C LEU A 150 21.32 -1.31 0.12
N PRO A 151 22.63 -1.41 0.40
CA PRO A 151 23.25 -2.66 0.83
C PRO A 151 22.64 -3.13 2.16
N PRO A 152 21.96 -4.28 2.20
CA PRO A 152 21.39 -4.79 3.44
C PRO A 152 22.44 -5.50 4.30
N THR A 153 22.17 -5.63 5.60
CA THR A 153 22.97 -6.48 6.50
C THR A 153 22.80 -7.95 6.15
N VAL A 154 21.57 -8.37 5.85
CA VAL A 154 21.24 -9.72 5.38
C VAL A 154 20.27 -9.62 4.21
N ARG A 155 20.55 -10.37 3.14
CA ARG A 155 19.64 -10.51 2.00
C ARG A 155 19.26 -11.98 1.81
N PHE A 156 17.96 -12.22 1.71
CA PHE A 156 17.39 -13.46 1.23
C PHE A 156 16.82 -13.24 -0.16
N THR A 157 17.21 -14.09 -1.12
CA THR A 157 16.57 -14.11 -2.43
C THR A 157 15.39 -15.08 -2.38
N THR A 158 14.17 -14.58 -2.54
CA THR A 158 12.94 -15.37 -2.42
C THR A 158 12.25 -15.62 -3.76
N ALA A 159 11.44 -16.67 -3.82
CA ALA A 159 10.65 -17.02 -5.00
C ALA A 159 9.46 -16.07 -5.20
N VAL A 160 9.14 -15.74 -6.47
CA VAL A 160 8.02 -14.86 -6.81
C VAL A 160 6.72 -15.65 -6.86
N TYR A 161 5.75 -15.28 -6.03
CA TYR A 161 4.40 -15.84 -6.07
C TYR A 161 3.72 -15.52 -7.41
N GLY A 162 3.00 -16.50 -7.96
CA GLY A 162 2.40 -16.44 -9.29
C GLY A 162 3.37 -16.60 -10.47
N ILE A 163 4.67 -16.83 -10.21
CA ILE A 163 5.64 -17.23 -11.23
C ILE A 163 6.28 -18.57 -10.82
N HIS A 164 6.97 -18.58 -9.69
CA HIS A 164 7.70 -19.74 -9.16
C HIS A 164 6.84 -20.59 -8.23
N LEU A 165 5.92 -19.95 -7.50
CA LEU A 165 5.07 -20.57 -6.49
C LEU A 165 3.60 -20.22 -6.71
N PRO A 166 2.65 -21.08 -6.31
CA PRO A 166 1.26 -20.67 -6.20
C PRO A 166 1.09 -19.59 -5.13
N GLY A 167 -0.05 -18.91 -5.14
CA GLY A 167 -0.36 -17.89 -4.13
C GLY A 167 -1.75 -17.34 -4.30
N THR A 168 -2.08 -16.32 -3.52
CA THR A 168 -3.30 -15.52 -3.71
C THR A 168 -2.87 -14.07 -3.79
N ALA A 169 -3.37 -13.34 -4.79
CA ALA A 169 -3.26 -11.89 -4.84
C ALA A 169 -4.65 -11.27 -4.88
N TYR A 170 -4.79 -10.09 -4.31
CA TYR A 170 -6.05 -9.36 -4.29
C TYR A 170 -6.03 -8.28 -5.37
N ARG A 171 -7.03 -8.33 -6.24
CA ARG A 171 -7.25 -7.28 -7.23
C ARG A 171 -7.58 -5.96 -6.52
N MET A 172 -7.46 -4.85 -7.24
CA MET A 172 -7.81 -3.52 -6.72
C MET A 172 -9.24 -3.40 -6.18
N ASP A 173 -10.13 -4.34 -6.46
CA ASP A 173 -11.50 -4.47 -5.95
C ASP A 173 -11.67 -5.45 -4.79
N GLU A 174 -10.57 -5.86 -4.15
CA GLU A 174 -10.53 -6.82 -3.02
C GLU A 174 -10.99 -8.24 -3.38
N VAL A 175 -11.15 -8.53 -4.68
CA VAL A 175 -11.40 -9.90 -5.13
C VAL A 175 -10.11 -10.72 -5.05
N PRO A 176 -10.08 -11.83 -4.28
CA PRO A 176 -8.93 -12.73 -4.25
C PRO A 176 -8.83 -13.51 -5.56
N ILE A 177 -7.63 -13.56 -6.12
CA ILE A 177 -7.32 -14.28 -7.35
C ILE A 177 -6.26 -15.33 -7.03
N PRO A 178 -6.55 -16.62 -7.24
CA PRO A 178 -5.56 -17.67 -7.09
C PRO A 178 -4.53 -17.56 -8.22
N LEU A 179 -3.26 -17.59 -7.84
CA LEU A 179 -2.12 -17.54 -8.73
C LEU A 179 -1.55 -18.94 -8.92
N ARG A 180 -1.08 -19.23 -10.13
CA ARG A 180 -0.47 -20.51 -10.50
C ARG A 180 1.03 -20.32 -10.71
N ALA A 181 1.82 -21.28 -10.26
CA ALA A 181 3.20 -21.40 -10.69
C ALA A 181 3.25 -21.86 -12.14
N PHE A 182 4.15 -21.26 -12.94
CA PHE A 182 4.38 -21.68 -14.33
C PHE A 182 5.87 -21.78 -14.69
N LEU A 183 6.77 -21.28 -13.83
CA LEU A 183 8.21 -21.38 -14.02
C LEU A 183 8.85 -21.82 -12.69
N PRO A 184 9.00 -23.13 -12.44
CA PRO A 184 9.52 -23.60 -11.15
C PRO A 184 10.99 -23.18 -10.95
N GLN A 185 11.30 -22.64 -9.77
CA GLN A 185 12.66 -22.26 -9.33
C GLN A 185 12.87 -22.64 -7.86
N GLN A 186 14.12 -22.89 -7.44
CA GLN A 186 14.48 -23.41 -6.11
C GLN A 186 14.73 -22.34 -5.01
N HIS A 187 14.28 -21.09 -5.18
CA HIS A 187 14.37 -20.11 -4.10
C HIS A 187 13.29 -20.40 -3.03
N PRO A 188 13.56 -20.17 -1.74
CA PRO A 188 12.54 -20.28 -0.71
C PRO A 188 11.45 -19.22 -0.92
N SER A 189 10.24 -19.50 -0.49
CA SER A 189 9.17 -18.52 -0.37
C SER A 189 9.48 -17.48 0.72
N ASP A 190 8.84 -16.31 0.66
CA ASP A 190 8.89 -15.34 1.75
C ASP A 190 8.41 -15.97 3.07
N GLN A 191 7.37 -16.81 2.99
CA GLN A 191 6.83 -17.53 4.15
C GLN A 191 7.87 -18.46 4.79
N GLU A 192 8.57 -19.29 4.01
CA GLU A 192 9.58 -20.22 4.56
C GLU A 192 10.72 -19.48 5.27
N VAL A 193 11.14 -18.33 4.72
CA VAL A 193 12.15 -17.48 5.36
C VAL A 193 11.61 -16.89 6.67
N LEU A 194 10.41 -16.31 6.65
CA LEU A 194 9.78 -15.71 7.82
C LEU A 194 9.49 -16.73 8.92
N ASP A 195 9.00 -17.92 8.57
CA ASP A 195 8.79 -19.04 9.50
C ASP A 195 10.12 -19.50 10.12
N GLY A 196 11.18 -19.56 9.32
CA GLY A 196 12.53 -19.88 9.77
C GLY A 196 13.06 -18.86 10.78
N ILE A 197 12.85 -17.57 10.52
CA ILE A 197 13.20 -16.48 11.45
C ILE A 197 12.36 -16.58 12.72
N SER A 198 11.03 -16.71 12.61
CA SER A 198 10.11 -16.79 13.75
C SER A 198 10.51 -17.90 14.72
N LYS A 199 10.77 -19.12 14.21
CA LYS A 199 11.21 -20.27 15.03
C LYS A 199 12.51 -20.03 15.80
N ARG A 200 13.36 -19.12 15.34
CA ARG A 200 14.63 -18.77 16.00
C ARG A 200 14.47 -17.71 17.08
N ILE A 201 13.44 -16.87 16.99
CA ILE A 201 13.22 -15.75 17.91
C ILE A 201 12.19 -16.06 19.01
N GLY A 202 11.31 -17.05 18.83
CA GLY A 202 10.33 -17.50 19.83
C GLY A 202 8.93 -17.63 19.25
#